data_AF-A0A2D0HME1-F1
#
_entry.id   AF-A0A2D0HME1-F1
#
_cell.length_a   1.000
_cell.length_b   1.000
_cell.length_c   1.000
_cell.angle_alpha   90.00
_cell.angle_beta   90.00
_cell.angle_gamma   90.00
#
_symmetry.space_group_name_H-M   'P 1'
#
loop_
_entity.id
_entity.type
_entity.pdbx_description
1 polymer ?
#
loop_
_entity_poly.entity_id
_entity_poly.type
_entity_poly.pdbx_seq_one_letter_code
_entity_poly.pdbx_strand_id
1 'polypeptide(L)'
;MYLFFVKPDAVHLALFTGLTVSVATLFVSFNILTGSLSFYLGNFEGLTQQWRNAMLTFSTYPATLFEGTVKLLLYTLIPVGFVTYLPIEALRSLSLIHTALAVVGSTTVLLVGAGVFYYGLRRYSSGNLMQMRG
;
A
#
# COMPACT_ATOMS: atom_id res chain seq x y z
N MET A 1 -17.15 27.08 14.58
CA MET A 1 -18.32 26.17 14.67
C MET A 1 -17.91 24.70 14.77
N TYR A 2 -17.07 24.16 13.88
CA TYR A 2 -16.60 22.76 13.91
C TYR A 2 -15.82 22.37 15.19
N LEU A 3 -14.85 23.19 15.60
CA LEU A 3 -14.05 22.96 16.82
C LEU A 3 -14.88 22.96 18.12
N PHE A 4 -16.02 23.66 18.13
CA PHE A 4 -16.86 23.83 19.31
C PHE A 4 -17.85 22.67 19.51
N PHE A 5 -18.29 22.05 18.41
CA PHE A 5 -19.22 20.92 18.42
C PHE A 5 -18.52 19.56 18.52
N VAL A 6 -17.38 19.40 17.85
CA VAL A 6 -16.71 18.09 17.72
C VAL A 6 -15.80 17.81 18.92
N LYS A 7 -15.31 18.85 19.62
CA LYS A 7 -14.26 18.74 20.66
C LYS A 7 -13.17 17.77 20.19
N PRO A 8 -12.32 18.15 19.22
CA PRO A 8 -11.35 17.24 18.64
C PRO A 8 -10.52 16.63 19.76
N ASP A 9 -10.71 15.35 20.01
CA ASP A 9 -9.94 14.69 21.04
C ASP A 9 -8.57 14.36 20.45
N ALA A 10 -7.55 14.51 21.30
CA ALA A 10 -6.18 14.29 20.88
C ALA A 10 -5.94 12.84 20.41
N VAL A 11 -6.75 11.88 20.88
CA VAL A 11 -6.58 10.46 20.56
C VAL A 11 -7.03 10.16 19.13
N HIS A 12 -8.20 10.63 18.69
CA HIS A 12 -8.61 10.45 17.29
C HIS A 12 -7.69 11.20 16.33
N LEU A 13 -7.19 12.38 16.71
CA LEU A 13 -6.21 13.11 15.88
C LEU A 13 -4.91 12.31 15.75
N ALA A 14 -4.35 11.81 16.85
CA ALA A 14 -3.14 11.00 16.83
C ALA A 14 -3.32 9.70 16.03
N LEU A 15 -4.45 9.00 16.22
CA LEU A 15 -4.79 7.80 15.45
C LEU A 15 -4.94 8.13 13.97
N PHE A 16 -5.63 9.21 13.62
CA PHE A 16 -5.84 9.62 12.24
C PHE A 16 -4.50 9.88 11.55
N THR A 17 -3.59 10.60 12.20
CA THR A 17 -2.25 10.86 11.66
C THR A 17 -1.46 9.56 11.49
N GLY A 18 -1.42 8.69 12.52
CA GLY A 18 -0.70 7.42 12.45
C GLY A 18 -1.23 6.47 11.37
N LEU A 19 -2.55 6.37 11.25
CA LEU A 19 -3.21 5.56 10.23
C LEU A 19 -2.98 6.13 8.82
N THR A 20 -2.97 7.45 8.66
CA THR A 20 -2.63 8.11 7.40
C THR A 20 -1.20 7.78 6.97
N VAL A 21 -0.24 7.81 7.91
CA VAL A 21 1.15 7.39 7.64
C VAL A 21 1.23 5.92 7.23
N SER A 22 0.45 5.05 7.88
CA SER A 22 0.37 3.63 7.52
C SER A 22 -0.18 3.43 6.10
N VAL A 23 -1.23 4.16 5.73
CA VAL A 23 -1.79 4.15 4.37
C VAL A 23 -0.78 4.67 3.36
N ALA A 24 -0.12 5.80 3.62
CA ALA A 24 0.93 6.33 2.74
C ALA A 24 2.07 5.33 2.54
N THR A 25 2.47 4.62 3.61
CA THR A 25 3.47 3.56 3.56
C THR A 25 3.04 2.43 2.63
N LEU A 26 1.77 1.99 2.68
CA LEU A 26 1.25 0.99 1.74
C LEU A 26 1.34 1.43 0.28
N PHE A 27 0.96 2.68 -0.01
CA PHE A 27 1.06 3.23 -1.36
C PHE A 27 2.51 3.20 -1.87
N VAL A 28 3.46 3.67 -1.06
CA VAL A 28 4.89 3.64 -1.41
C VAL A 28 5.35 2.20 -1.64
N SER A 29 5.03 1.30 -0.72
CA SER A 29 5.44 -0.10 -0.76
C SER A 29 4.93 -0.83 -2.01
N PHE A 30 3.68 -0.59 -2.37
CA PHE A 30 3.07 -1.14 -3.57
C PHE A 30 3.73 -0.61 -4.85
N ASN A 31 4.07 0.69 -4.90
CA ASN A 31 4.81 1.26 -6.02
C ASN A 31 6.24 0.68 -6.12
N ILE A 32 6.91 0.44 -4.99
CA ILE A 32 8.22 -0.25 -4.97
C ILE A 32 8.08 -1.67 -5.52
N LEU A 33 7.08 -2.43 -5.07
CA LEU A 33 6.83 -3.80 -5.55
C LEU A 33 6.60 -3.84 -7.06
N THR A 34 5.65 -3.05 -7.54
CA THR A 34 5.25 -3.01 -8.95
C THR A 34 6.36 -2.49 -9.85
N GLY A 35 7.05 -1.42 -9.44
CA GLY A 35 8.19 -0.88 -10.17
C GLY A 35 9.36 -1.86 -10.24
N SER A 36 9.60 -2.65 -9.18
CA SER A 36 10.69 -3.64 -9.14
C SER A 36 10.52 -4.79 -10.13
N LEU A 37 9.30 -5.06 -10.61
CA LEU A 37 9.08 -6.05 -11.68
C LEU A 37 9.83 -5.69 -12.98
N SER A 38 10.11 -4.41 -13.20
CA SER A 38 10.90 -3.93 -14.35
C SER A 38 12.30 -4.54 -14.39
N PHE A 39 12.89 -4.91 -13.24
CA PHE A 39 14.19 -5.59 -13.20
C PHE A 39 14.17 -7.02 -13.76
N TYR A 40 12.99 -7.65 -13.86
CA TYR A 40 12.87 -9.05 -14.27
C TYR A 40 12.36 -9.22 -15.68
N LEU A 41 11.39 -8.39 -16.09
CA LEU A 41 10.58 -8.68 -17.26
C LEU A 41 10.80 -7.72 -18.44
N GLY A 42 11.48 -6.57 -18.23
CA GLY A 42 11.78 -5.58 -19.28
C GLY A 42 10.52 -4.87 -19.82
N ASN A 43 10.57 -3.55 -19.99
CA ASN A 43 9.44 -2.74 -20.49
C ASN A 43 8.12 -2.87 -19.68
N PHE A 44 8.21 -2.78 -18.35
CA PHE A 44 7.06 -2.89 -17.42
C PHE A 44 6.50 -1.55 -16.94
N GLU A 45 6.96 -0.44 -17.52
CA GLU A 45 6.57 0.90 -17.08
C GLU A 45 5.06 1.12 -17.29
N GLY A 46 4.51 0.76 -18.45
CA GLY A 46 3.08 0.87 -18.73
C GLY A 46 2.21 0.10 -17.74
N LEU A 47 2.61 -1.13 -17.38
CA LEU A 47 1.86 -1.93 -16.40
C LEU A 47 1.95 -1.33 -15.00
N THR A 48 3.12 -0.83 -14.60
CA THR A 48 3.33 -0.14 -13.32
C THR A 48 2.38 1.06 -13.20
N GLN A 49 2.25 1.86 -14.27
CA GLN A 49 1.31 2.98 -14.29
C GLN A 49 -0.14 2.52 -14.14
N GLN A 50 -0.55 1.44 -14.83
CA GLN A 50 -1.91 0.91 -14.71
C GLN A 50 -2.20 0.41 -13.30
N TRP A 51 -1.25 -0.27 -12.65
CA TRP A 51 -1.41 -0.75 -11.27
C TRP A 51 -1.52 0.41 -10.28
N ARG A 52 -0.72 1.47 -10.46
CA ARG A 52 -0.83 2.68 -9.64
C ARG A 52 -2.18 3.37 -9.79
N ASN A 53 -2.65 3.51 -11.03
CA ASN A 53 -3.96 4.09 -11.31
C ASN A 53 -5.08 3.25 -10.70
N ALA A 54 -5.03 1.92 -10.84
CA ALA A 54 -5.98 1.01 -10.22
C ALA A 54 -6.00 1.18 -8.69
N MET A 55 -4.84 1.22 -8.04
CA MET A 55 -4.73 1.43 -6.59
C MET A 55 -5.40 2.75 -6.16
N LEU A 56 -5.11 3.85 -6.86
CA LEU A 56 -5.75 5.14 -6.59
C LEU A 56 -7.26 5.06 -6.78
N THR A 57 -7.73 4.57 -7.94
CA THR A 57 -9.16 4.48 -8.26
C THR A 57 -9.92 3.63 -7.25
N PHE A 58 -9.44 2.43 -6.91
CA PHE A 58 -10.17 1.55 -6.00
C PHE A 58 -10.08 2.01 -4.54
N SER A 59 -9.07 2.77 -4.16
CA SER A 59 -8.96 3.34 -2.81
C SER A 59 -9.97 4.45 -2.51
N THR A 60 -10.54 5.11 -3.53
CA THR A 60 -11.53 6.17 -3.34
C THR A 60 -12.97 5.64 -3.24
N TYR A 61 -13.19 4.37 -3.58
CA TYR A 61 -14.49 3.74 -3.47
C TYR A 61 -14.68 3.07 -2.10
N PRO A 62 -15.88 3.17 -1.50
CA PRO A 62 -16.16 2.50 -0.24
C PRO A 62 -16.05 0.98 -0.39
N ALA A 63 -15.42 0.34 0.61
CA ALA A 63 -15.16 -1.10 0.62
C ALA A 63 -16.41 -1.98 0.47
N THR A 64 -17.59 -1.45 0.79
CA THR A 64 -18.88 -2.12 0.67
C THR A 64 -19.36 -2.28 -0.77
N LEU A 65 -18.78 -1.58 -1.75
CA LEU A 65 -19.11 -1.73 -3.17
C LEU A 65 -18.49 -2.97 -3.82
N PHE A 66 -17.50 -3.57 -3.16
CA PHE A 66 -16.79 -4.72 -3.70
C PHE A 66 -17.37 -6.02 -3.12
N GLU A 67 -17.95 -6.86 -3.97
CA GLU A 67 -18.52 -8.16 -3.60
C GLU A 67 -17.83 -9.32 -4.35
N GLY A 68 -17.95 -10.53 -3.80
CA GLY A 68 -17.49 -11.78 -4.41
C GLY A 68 -16.01 -11.77 -4.81
N THR A 69 -15.75 -12.20 -6.05
CA THR A 69 -14.39 -12.37 -6.60
C THR A 69 -13.64 -11.05 -6.72
N VAL A 70 -14.32 -9.93 -6.98
CA VAL A 70 -13.70 -8.61 -7.11
C VAL A 70 -13.10 -8.19 -5.77
N LYS A 71 -13.81 -8.42 -4.66
CA LYS A 71 -13.31 -8.15 -3.31
C LYS A 71 -12.05 -8.96 -3.02
N LEU A 72 -12.05 -10.26 -3.35
CA LEU A 72 -10.90 -11.13 -3.17
C LEU A 72 -9.69 -10.59 -3.93
N LEU A 73 -9.86 -10.31 -5.23
CA LEU A 73 -8.79 -9.77 -6.08
C LEU A 73 -8.25 -8.44 -5.54
N LEU A 74 -9.10 -7.48 -5.19
CA LEU A 74 -8.67 -6.18 -4.69
C LEU A 74 -7.95 -6.27 -3.33
N TYR A 75 -8.35 -7.22 -2.49
CA TYR A 75 -7.77 -7.39 -1.16
C TYR A 75 -6.44 -8.16 -1.21
N THR A 76 -6.23 -9.01 -2.22
CA THR A 76 -4.98 -9.78 -2.38
C THR A 76 -3.96 -9.13 -3.31
N LEU A 77 -4.39 -8.60 -4.47
CA LEU A 77 -3.48 -8.07 -5.50
C LEU A 77 -3.14 -6.59 -5.31
N ILE A 78 -4.09 -5.77 -4.86
CA ILE A 78 -3.95 -4.29 -4.84
C ILE A 78 -3.97 -3.75 -3.39
N PRO A 79 -3.70 -4.61 -2.38
CA PRO A 79 -3.99 -4.40 -0.95
C PRO A 79 -5.06 -3.36 -0.52
N VAL A 80 -6.13 -3.12 -1.30
CA VAL A 80 -7.02 -1.94 -1.12
C VAL A 80 -7.80 -2.02 0.21
N GLY A 81 -8.05 -3.24 0.70
CA GLY A 81 -8.70 -3.46 1.99
C GLY A 81 -7.93 -2.83 3.16
N PHE A 82 -6.60 -2.76 3.09
CA PHE A 82 -5.79 -2.14 4.14
C PHE A 82 -5.86 -0.60 4.11
N VAL A 83 -6.20 -0.01 2.97
CA VAL A 83 -6.31 1.45 2.79
C VAL A 83 -7.65 1.97 3.28
N THR A 84 -8.71 1.18 3.12
CA THR A 84 -10.09 1.63 3.35
C THR A 84 -10.67 1.07 4.64
N TYR A 85 -10.66 -0.24 4.82
CA TYR A 85 -11.39 -0.89 5.92
C TYR A 85 -10.73 -0.70 7.28
N LEU A 86 -9.45 -1.07 7.40
CA LEU A 86 -8.73 -1.04 8.68
C LEU A 86 -8.64 0.35 9.33
N PRO A 87 -8.25 1.43 8.62
CA PRO A 87 -8.14 2.75 9.26
C PRO A 87 -9.50 3.33 9.62
N ILE A 88 -10.56 3.07 8.84
CA ILE A 88 -11.92 3.52 9.16
C ILE A 88 -12.41 2.84 10.43
N GLU A 89 -12.26 1.51 10.53
CA GLU A 89 -12.73 0.77 11.70
C GLU A 89 -11.89 1.11 12.94
N ALA A 90 -10.58 1.28 12.79
CA ALA A 90 -9.67 1.72 13.85
C ALA A 90 -10.07 3.10 14.42
N LEU A 91 -10.45 4.05 13.56
CA LEU A 91 -10.91 5.37 14.00
C LEU A 91 -12.30 5.34 14.62
N ARG A 92 -13.23 4.59 14.02
CA ARG A 92 -14.63 4.55 14.46
C ARG A 92 -14.79 3.87 15.82
N SER A 93 -14.02 2.83 16.07
CA SER A 93 -14.11 2.01 17.29
C SER A 93 -12.99 2.26 18.29
N LEU A 94 -12.06 3.18 18.00
CA LEU A 94 -10.79 3.34 18.73
C LEU A 94 -10.04 2.01 18.94
N SER A 95 -10.19 1.08 17.98
CA SER A 95 -9.68 -0.27 18.13
C SER A 95 -8.17 -0.32 17.90
N LEU A 96 -7.44 -0.65 18.96
CA LEU A 96 -6.00 -0.95 18.89
C LEU A 96 -5.67 -2.12 17.96
N ILE A 97 -6.53 -3.13 17.85
CA ILE A 97 -6.31 -4.31 16.99
C ILE A 97 -6.25 -3.88 15.51
N HIS A 98 -7.29 -3.20 15.02
CA HIS A 98 -7.33 -2.65 13.65
C HIS A 98 -6.17 -1.70 13.36
N THR A 99 -5.78 -0.85 14.33
CA THR A 99 -4.59 0.01 14.20
C THR A 99 -3.31 -0.82 14.04
N ALA A 100 -3.11 -1.83 14.90
CA ALA A 100 -1.96 -2.71 14.82
C ALA A 100 -1.92 -3.49 13.50
N LEU A 101 -3.06 -4.02 13.04
CA LEU A 101 -3.17 -4.70 11.76
C LEU A 101 -2.85 -3.77 10.58
N ALA A 102 -3.28 -2.51 10.62
CA ALA A 102 -2.95 -1.53 9.59
C ALA A 102 -1.43 -1.30 9.52
N VAL A 103 -0.79 -1.08 10.68
CA VAL A 103 0.66 -0.81 10.77
C VAL A 103 1.50 -2.05 10.41
N VAL A 104 1.13 -3.22 10.93
CA VAL A 104 1.83 -4.47 10.62
C VAL A 104 1.65 -4.81 9.14
N GLY A 105 0.44 -4.65 8.60
CA GLY A 105 0.16 -4.85 7.18
C GLY A 105 1.00 -3.95 6.29
N SER A 106 1.00 -2.63 6.55
CA SER A 106 1.78 -1.66 5.78
C SER A 106 3.29 -1.93 5.84
N THR A 107 3.80 -2.22 7.04
CA THR A 107 5.21 -2.55 7.25
C THR A 107 5.59 -3.85 6.56
N THR A 108 4.73 -4.88 6.60
CA THR A 108 4.99 -6.16 5.94
C THR A 108 5.09 -5.97 4.42
N VAL A 109 4.15 -5.25 3.82
CA VAL A 109 4.19 -4.97 2.37
C VAL A 109 5.43 -4.16 2.01
N LEU A 110 5.85 -3.22 2.86
CA LEU A 110 7.10 -2.46 2.68
C LEU A 110 8.32 -3.37 2.67
N LEU A 111 8.44 -4.25 3.66
CA LEU A 111 9.57 -5.17 3.79
C LEU A 111 9.64 -6.13 2.61
N VAL A 112 8.50 -6.67 2.17
CA VAL A 112 8.42 -7.50 0.97
C VAL A 112 8.84 -6.70 -0.27
N GLY A 113 8.34 -5.47 -0.42
CA GLY A 113 8.72 -4.57 -1.51
C GLY A 113 10.20 -4.25 -1.56
N ALA A 114 10.78 -3.88 -0.42
CA ALA A 114 12.21 -3.63 -0.28
C ALA A 114 13.01 -4.89 -0.64
N GLY A 115 12.59 -6.08 -0.16
CA GLY A 115 13.24 -7.35 -0.49
C GLY A 115 13.25 -7.63 -2.00
N VAL A 116 12.09 -7.49 -2.66
CA VAL A 116 11.96 -7.67 -4.11
C VAL A 116 12.81 -6.66 -4.88
N PHE A 117 12.86 -5.40 -4.43
CA PHE A 117 13.69 -4.34 -5.01
C PHE A 117 15.17 -4.69 -4.92
N TYR A 118 15.69 -5.02 -3.73
CA TYR A 118 17.11 -5.32 -3.56
C TYR A 118 17.53 -6.59 -4.29
N TYR A 119 16.68 -7.63 -4.31
CA TYR A 119 16.95 -8.84 -5.07
C TYR A 119 16.96 -8.58 -6.59
N GLY A 120 15.99 -7.80 -7.08
CA GLY A 120 15.90 -7.40 -8.48
C GLY A 120 17.09 -6.55 -8.91
N LEU A 121 17.50 -5.60 -8.07
CA LEU A 121 18.66 -4.74 -8.31
C LEU A 121 19.95 -5.54 -8.46
N ARG A 122 20.19 -6.51 -7.57
CA ARG A 122 21.38 -7.40 -7.64
C ARG A 122 21.43 -8.19 -8.95
N ARG A 123 20.29 -8.74 -9.36
CA ARG A 123 20.15 -9.46 -10.64
C ARG A 123 20.44 -8.53 -11.81
N TYR A 124 19.82 -7.36 -11.85
CA TYR A 124 19.99 -6.39 -12.91
C TYR A 124 21.45 -5.92 -13.04
N SER A 125 22.10 -5.59 -11.92
CA SER A 125 23.51 -5.18 -11.92
C SER A 125 24.45 -6.29 -12.39
N SER A 126 24.16 -7.55 -12.05
CA SER A 126 24.98 -8.69 -12.48
C SER A 126 24.89 -8.96 -13.99
N GLY A 127 23.70 -8.79 -14.58
CA GLY A 127 23.51 -8.92 -16.03
C GLY A 127 24.21 -7.81 -16.81
N ASN A 128 24.15 -6.57 -16.30
CA ASN A 128 24.83 -5.43 -16.94
C ASN A 128 26.35 -5.60 -16.96
N LEU A 129 26.95 -6.13 -15.89
CA LEU A 129 28.40 -6.39 -15.82
C LEU A 129 28.87 -7.47 -16.82
N MET A 130 28.03 -8.46 -17.13
CA MET A 130 28.35 -9.46 -18.16
C MET A 130 28.32 -8.84 -19.56
N GLN A 131 27.37 -7.94 -19.83
CA GLN A 131 27.24 -7.27 -21.13
C GLN A 131 28.36 -6.24 -21.39
N MET A 132 28.98 -5.67 -20.35
CA MET A 132 30.13 -4.78 -20.49
C MET A 132 31.48 -5.50 -20.69
N ARG A 133 31.52 -6.84 -20.54
CA ARG A 133 32.75 -7.66 -20.61
C ARG A 133 32.86 -8.51 -21.89
N GLY A 134 31.83 -8.54 -22.73
CA GLY A 134 31.85 -9.16 -24.06
C GLY A 134 31.90 -8.10 -25.15
#